data_AF-A0A6J7FHY8-F1
#
_entry.id   AF-A0A6J7FHY8-F1
#
_cell.length_a   1.000
_cell.length_b   1.000
_cell.length_c   1.000
_cell.angle_alpha   90.00
_cell.angle_beta   90.00
_cell.angle_gamma   90.00
#
_symmetry.space_group_name_H-M   'P 1'
#
loop_
_entity.id
_entity.type
_entity.pdbx_description
1 polymer ?
#
loop_
_entity_poly.entity_id
_entity_poly.type
_entity_poly.pdbx_seq_one_letter_code
_entity_poly.pdbx_strand_id
1 'polypeptide(L)'
;MAEKKFRSWVGFKEEAVAAPTENAVERIRQLETQLADLRSRRDITSLSKEEFEILAGETAMSLIKTAQQRESRALASAEQTVAEAARITKERLDSSESKAKSILAGAESRGRKYLEAAESDALELRDKAVRQAEHLLTESKREANSLGTAAKREAEKIISEATGEISEFRSWLTSAISESERLYRLQTQSLSAAEHAIGETRARLKQAFERLASLQGDIDANIDENNRPVEKSFVRQGSKATSVTQTVPVVNIVKKAVKKAVKKPVKKAAKKSTTKKRK
;
A
#
# COMPACT_ATOMS: atom_id res chain seq x y z
N MET A 1 18.91 -53.71 82.50
CA MET A 1 18.68 -52.25 82.34
C MET A 1 17.59 -51.90 81.31
N ALA A 2 17.26 -52.77 80.34
CA ALA A 2 16.21 -52.50 79.34
C ALA A 2 14.76 -52.79 79.83
N GLU A 3 14.54 -53.81 80.68
CA GLU A 3 13.18 -54.16 81.15
C GLU A 3 12.54 -53.10 82.06
N LYS A 4 13.33 -52.41 82.90
CA LYS A 4 12.81 -51.35 83.79
C LYS A 4 12.29 -50.13 83.02
N LYS A 5 12.86 -49.84 81.85
CA LYS A 5 12.42 -48.73 80.99
C LYS A 5 11.13 -49.07 80.24
N PHE A 6 10.98 -50.32 79.78
CA PHE A 6 9.80 -50.76 79.05
C PHE A 6 8.54 -50.79 79.94
N ARG A 7 8.65 -51.26 81.19
CA ARG A 7 7.52 -51.32 82.14
C ARG A 7 6.97 -49.93 82.52
N SER A 8 7.83 -48.91 82.60
CA SER A 8 7.41 -47.53 82.86
C SER A 8 6.70 -46.84 81.68
N TRP A 9 6.94 -47.30 80.44
CA TRP A 9 6.33 -46.74 79.23
C TRP A 9 4.95 -47.33 78.94
N VAL A 10 4.68 -48.56 79.37
CA VAL A 10 3.38 -49.25 79.26
C VAL A 10 2.46 -48.92 80.46
N GLY A 11 2.77 -47.87 81.22
CA GLY A 11 1.92 -47.39 82.33
C GLY A 11 1.81 -48.35 83.51
N PHE A 12 2.62 -49.41 83.56
CA PHE A 12 2.58 -50.39 84.65
C PHE A 12 3.43 -49.88 85.82
N LYS A 13 2.78 -49.19 86.76
CA LYS A 13 3.29 -48.99 88.11
C LYS A 13 3.05 -50.28 88.89
N GLU A 14 4.10 -50.87 89.46
CA GLU A 14 3.94 -51.84 90.55
C GLU A 14 3.38 -51.09 91.75
N GLU A 15 2.06 -50.97 91.78
CA GLU A 15 1.32 -50.61 92.98
C GLU A 15 1.32 -51.86 93.84
N ALA A 16 2.39 -52.01 94.63
CA ALA A 16 2.30 -52.80 95.84
C ALA A 16 1.08 -52.25 96.58
N VAL A 17 0.02 -53.05 96.65
CA VAL A 17 -1.11 -52.78 97.53
C VAL A 17 -0.54 -52.79 98.94
N ALA A 18 -0.06 -51.62 99.36
CA ALA A 18 0.25 -51.35 100.73
C ALA A 18 -1.05 -51.62 101.48
N ALA A 19 -1.03 -52.62 102.35
CA ALA A 19 -2.03 -52.69 103.42
C ALA A 19 -2.09 -51.28 104.05
N PRO A 20 -3.28 -50.68 104.24
CA PRO A 20 -3.35 -49.32 104.76
C PRO A 20 -2.67 -49.28 106.14
N THR A 21 -1.42 -48.84 106.20
CA THR A 21 -0.78 -48.38 107.44
C THR A 21 -1.11 -46.91 107.62
N GLU A 22 -2.38 -46.53 107.45
CA GLU A 22 -2.87 -45.28 108.02
C GLU A 22 -2.75 -45.45 109.54
N ASN A 23 -2.07 -44.51 110.19
CA ASN A 23 -2.05 -44.43 111.65
C ASN A 23 -3.50 -44.57 112.11
N ALA A 24 -3.83 -45.60 112.89
CA ALA A 24 -5.20 -45.85 113.32
C ALA A 24 -5.82 -44.58 113.94
N VAL A 25 -5.00 -43.74 114.57
CA VAL A 25 -5.36 -42.43 115.12
C VAL A 25 -5.76 -41.39 114.07
N GLU A 26 -5.08 -41.31 112.92
CA GLU A 26 -5.46 -40.40 111.83
C GLU A 26 -6.74 -40.86 111.15
N ARG A 27 -6.91 -42.18 110.97
CA ARG A 27 -8.15 -42.75 110.46
C ARG A 27 -9.30 -42.54 111.44
N ILE A 28 -9.05 -42.66 112.75
CA ILE A 28 -10.01 -42.31 113.80
C ILE A 28 -10.36 -40.82 113.72
N ARG A 29 -9.40 -39.90 113.59
CA ARG A 29 -9.68 -38.47 113.40
C ARG A 29 -10.50 -38.18 112.15
N GLN A 30 -10.18 -38.83 111.04
CA GLN A 30 -10.92 -38.64 109.79
C GLN A 30 -12.35 -39.19 109.92
N LEU A 31 -12.50 -40.36 110.56
CA LEU A 31 -13.80 -40.94 110.87
C LEU A 31 -14.57 -40.12 111.90
N GLU A 32 -13.92 -39.52 112.90
CA GLU A 32 -14.52 -38.59 113.87
C GLU A 32 -14.95 -37.30 113.20
N THR A 33 -14.17 -36.79 112.23
CA THR A 33 -14.53 -35.62 111.43
C THR A 33 -15.72 -35.95 110.53
N GLN A 34 -15.75 -37.13 109.92
CA GLN A 34 -16.90 -37.64 109.16
C GLN A 34 -18.11 -37.92 110.06
N LEU A 35 -17.91 -38.41 111.28
CA LEU A 35 -18.99 -38.66 112.24
C LEU A 35 -19.54 -37.34 112.80
N ALA A 36 -18.69 -36.35 113.01
CA ALA A 36 -19.07 -34.98 113.35
C ALA A 36 -19.81 -34.31 112.18
N ASP A 37 -19.36 -34.52 110.94
CA ASP A 37 -20.05 -34.07 109.73
C ASP A 37 -21.42 -34.73 109.61
N LEU A 38 -21.50 -36.05 109.80
CA LEU A 38 -22.76 -36.81 109.83
C LEU A 38 -23.67 -36.45 111.00
N ARG A 39 -23.13 -36.10 112.17
CA ARG A 39 -23.90 -35.57 113.32
C ARG A 39 -24.31 -34.11 113.12
N SER A 40 -23.55 -33.34 112.35
CA SER A 40 -23.86 -31.94 112.00
C SER A 40 -24.93 -31.86 110.92
N ARG A 41 -25.02 -32.87 110.05
CA ARG A 41 -26.19 -33.14 109.22
C ARG A 41 -27.33 -33.48 110.16
N ARG A 42 -28.04 -32.45 110.64
CA ARG A 42 -29.19 -32.60 111.53
C ARG A 42 -30.09 -33.71 110.98
N ASP A 43 -30.35 -34.74 111.79
CA ASP A 43 -31.23 -35.84 111.42
C ASP A 43 -32.60 -35.26 111.06
N ILE A 44 -32.94 -35.30 109.77
CA ILE A 44 -34.15 -34.73 109.18
C ILE A 44 -35.42 -35.23 109.88
N THR A 45 -35.35 -36.43 110.45
CA THR A 45 -36.44 -37.10 111.17
C THR A 45 -36.71 -36.52 112.56
N SER A 46 -35.82 -35.67 113.09
CA SER A 46 -35.93 -35.05 114.41
C SER A 46 -36.23 -33.54 114.38
N LEU A 47 -36.33 -32.95 113.19
CA LEU A 47 -36.66 -31.54 113.03
C LEU A 47 -38.16 -31.28 113.24
N SER A 48 -38.48 -30.16 113.88
CA SER A 48 -39.85 -29.62 113.84
C SER A 48 -40.21 -29.18 112.42
N LYS A 49 -41.52 -29.14 112.11
CA LYS A 49 -42.01 -28.74 110.77
C LYS A 49 -41.42 -27.40 110.32
N GLU A 50 -41.32 -26.43 111.23
CA GLU A 50 -40.77 -25.09 110.96
C GLU A 50 -39.26 -25.14 110.66
N GLU A 51 -38.48 -25.91 111.43
CA GLU A 51 -37.04 -26.06 111.17
C GLU A 51 -36.77 -26.77 109.85
N PHE A 52 -37.61 -27.73 109.46
CA PHE A 52 -37.50 -28.44 108.19
C PHE A 52 -37.81 -27.51 107.02
N GLU A 53 -38.87 -26.70 107.12
CA GLU A 53 -39.22 -25.69 106.11
C GLU A 53 -38.11 -24.62 105.97
N ILE A 54 -37.49 -24.19 107.07
CA ILE A 54 -36.34 -23.26 107.04
C ILE A 54 -35.13 -23.89 106.36
N LEU A 55 -34.75 -25.13 106.73
CA LEU A 55 -33.62 -25.83 106.12
C LEU A 55 -33.87 -26.09 104.62
N ALA A 56 -35.09 -26.45 104.23
CA ALA A 56 -35.47 -26.61 102.84
C ALA A 56 -35.40 -25.28 102.07
N GLY A 57 -35.87 -24.17 102.66
CA GLY A 57 -35.77 -22.84 102.09
C GLY A 57 -34.33 -22.36 101.92
N GLU A 58 -33.48 -22.57 102.92
CA GLU A 58 -32.05 -22.23 102.88
C GLU A 58 -31.30 -23.08 101.83
N THR A 59 -31.60 -24.38 101.77
CA THR A 59 -31.04 -25.29 100.75
C THR A 59 -31.49 -24.89 99.35
N ALA A 60 -32.77 -24.57 99.15
CA ALA A 60 -33.30 -24.10 97.87
C ALA A 60 -32.64 -22.77 97.46
N MET A 61 -32.46 -21.83 98.39
CA MET A 61 -31.81 -20.55 98.12
C MET A 61 -30.32 -20.72 97.77
N SER A 62 -29.60 -21.62 98.45
CA SER A 62 -28.23 -21.98 98.13
C SER A 62 -28.11 -22.62 96.72
N LEU A 63 -29.03 -23.51 96.36
CA LEU A 63 -29.11 -24.10 95.02
C LEU A 63 -29.41 -23.05 93.94
N ILE A 64 -30.33 -22.12 94.20
CA ILE A 64 -30.63 -21.01 93.28
C ILE A 64 -29.40 -20.12 93.09
N LYS A 65 -28.71 -19.76 94.17
CA LYS A 65 -27.53 -18.88 94.11
C LYS A 65 -26.37 -19.54 93.37
N THR A 66 -26.14 -20.83 93.59
CA THR A 66 -25.12 -21.60 92.86
C THR A 66 -25.50 -21.78 91.38
N ALA A 67 -26.77 -22.00 91.06
CA ALA A 67 -27.26 -22.04 89.68
C ALA A 67 -27.11 -20.69 88.97
N GLN A 68 -27.53 -19.57 89.60
CA GLN A 68 -27.36 -18.21 89.07
C GLN A 68 -25.89 -17.85 88.87
N GLN A 69 -25.01 -18.26 89.77
CA GLN A 69 -23.57 -18.02 89.61
C GLN A 69 -22.97 -18.87 88.47
N ARG A 70 -23.46 -20.09 88.26
CA ARG A 70 -23.07 -20.91 87.11
C ARG A 70 -23.59 -20.32 85.80
N GLU A 71 -24.83 -19.84 85.79
CA GLU A 71 -25.45 -19.18 84.64
C GLU A 71 -24.72 -17.89 84.27
N SER A 72 -24.43 -17.00 85.24
CA SER A 72 -23.69 -15.76 84.97
C SER A 72 -22.28 -16.01 84.42
N ARG A 73 -21.57 -17.01 84.95
CA ARG A 73 -20.25 -17.44 84.42
C ARG A 73 -20.35 -18.01 83.01
N ALA A 74 -21.37 -18.81 82.73
CA ALA A 74 -21.60 -19.36 81.39
C ALA A 74 -21.96 -18.27 80.38
N LEU A 75 -22.82 -17.31 80.78
CA LEU A 75 -23.19 -16.16 79.96
C LEU A 75 -21.98 -15.26 79.67
N ALA A 76 -21.18 -14.92 80.69
CA ALA A 76 -19.97 -14.13 80.50
C ALA A 76 -18.96 -14.82 79.57
N SER A 77 -18.79 -16.14 79.72
CA SER A 77 -17.96 -16.92 78.80
C SER A 77 -18.52 -16.92 77.37
N ALA A 78 -19.83 -17.06 77.20
CA ALA A 78 -20.47 -17.03 75.89
C ALA A 78 -20.31 -15.65 75.22
N GLU A 79 -20.57 -14.56 75.94
CA GLU A 79 -20.37 -13.19 75.44
C GLU A 79 -18.91 -12.95 75.01
N GLN A 80 -17.94 -13.41 75.81
CA GLN A 80 -16.53 -13.30 75.44
C GLN A 80 -16.22 -14.05 74.14
N THR A 81 -16.71 -15.29 73.99
CA THR A 81 -16.52 -16.05 72.75
C THR A 81 -17.19 -15.39 71.54
N VAL A 82 -18.37 -14.81 71.71
CA VAL A 82 -19.08 -14.08 70.65
C VAL A 82 -18.32 -12.81 70.25
N ALA A 83 -17.84 -12.04 71.23
CA ALA A 83 -17.04 -10.83 70.97
C ALA A 83 -15.72 -11.16 70.26
N GLU A 84 -15.05 -12.23 70.67
CA GLU A 84 -13.80 -12.68 70.04
C GLU A 84 -14.04 -13.22 68.62
N ALA A 85 -15.11 -13.99 68.41
CA ALA A 85 -15.52 -14.43 67.09
C ALA A 85 -15.84 -13.25 66.17
N ALA A 86 -16.58 -12.24 66.64
CA ALA A 86 -16.89 -11.02 65.89
C ALA A 86 -15.64 -10.22 65.54
N ARG A 87 -14.65 -10.16 66.44
CA ARG A 87 -13.36 -9.50 66.16
C ARG A 87 -12.60 -10.24 65.07
N ILE A 88 -12.47 -11.56 65.18
CA ILE A 88 -11.72 -12.39 64.23
C ILE A 88 -12.38 -12.34 62.84
N THR A 89 -13.71 -12.39 62.75
CA THR A 89 -14.41 -12.30 61.46
C THR A 89 -14.21 -10.94 60.82
N LYS A 90 -14.28 -9.86 61.59
CA LYS A 90 -14.00 -8.51 61.10
C LYS A 90 -12.58 -8.35 60.59
N GLU A 91 -11.59 -8.78 61.36
CA GLU A 91 -10.17 -8.71 60.95
C GLU A 91 -9.91 -9.53 59.67
N ARG A 92 -10.50 -10.72 59.58
CA ARG A 92 -10.40 -11.54 58.36
C ARG A 92 -11.06 -10.85 57.17
N LEU A 93 -12.23 -10.23 57.36
CA LEU A 93 -12.93 -9.48 56.32
C LEU A 93 -12.10 -8.29 55.83
N ASP A 94 -11.60 -7.46 56.75
CA ASP A 94 -10.77 -6.30 56.43
C ASP A 94 -9.48 -6.71 55.70
N SER A 95 -8.85 -7.82 56.13
CA SER A 95 -7.66 -8.37 55.46
C SER A 95 -7.95 -8.85 54.03
N SER A 96 -9.13 -9.43 53.81
CA SER A 96 -9.58 -9.91 52.50
C SER A 96 -9.91 -8.73 51.58
N GLU A 97 -10.59 -7.71 52.11
CA GLU A 97 -10.93 -6.50 51.37
C GLU A 97 -9.67 -5.74 50.95
N SER A 98 -8.68 -5.60 51.84
CA SER A 98 -7.40 -4.99 51.52
C SER A 98 -6.66 -5.73 50.40
N LYS A 99 -6.64 -7.08 50.46
CA LYS A 99 -6.09 -7.91 49.38
C LYS A 99 -6.83 -7.70 48.07
N ALA A 100 -8.17 -7.71 48.07
CA ALA A 100 -8.97 -7.48 46.88
C ALA A 100 -8.69 -6.11 46.25
N LYS A 101 -8.64 -5.04 47.08
CA LYS A 101 -8.30 -3.68 46.62
C LYS A 101 -6.90 -3.61 46.02
N SER A 102 -5.90 -4.25 46.64
CA SER A 102 -4.54 -4.27 46.09
C SER A 102 -4.45 -5.00 44.75
N ILE A 103 -5.18 -6.12 44.58
CA ILE A 103 -5.24 -6.87 43.32
C ILE A 103 -5.90 -6.03 42.24
N LEU A 104 -7.02 -5.36 42.57
CA LEU A 104 -7.73 -4.46 41.67
C LEU A 104 -6.82 -3.31 41.21
N ALA A 105 -6.19 -2.60 42.14
CA ALA A 105 -5.28 -1.50 41.83
C ALA A 105 -4.09 -1.96 40.96
N GLY A 106 -3.56 -3.16 41.23
CA GLY A 106 -2.53 -3.78 40.39
C GLY A 106 -3.03 -4.11 38.98
N ALA A 107 -4.26 -4.60 38.83
CA ALA A 107 -4.88 -4.86 37.53
C ALA A 107 -5.14 -3.57 36.76
N GLU A 108 -5.68 -2.54 37.41
CA GLU A 108 -5.91 -1.23 36.81
C GLU A 108 -4.61 -0.57 36.34
N SER A 109 -3.56 -0.60 37.16
CA SER A 109 -2.25 -0.08 36.78
C SER A 109 -1.69 -0.78 35.53
N ARG A 110 -1.80 -2.12 35.46
CA ARG A 110 -1.39 -2.88 34.27
C ARG A 110 -2.27 -2.54 33.07
N GLY A 111 -3.59 -2.48 33.25
CA GLY A 111 -4.54 -2.12 32.19
C GLY A 111 -4.25 -0.74 31.59
N ARG A 112 -3.99 0.25 32.44
CA ARG A 112 -3.60 1.60 32.00
C ARG A 112 -2.30 1.60 31.19
N LYS A 113 -1.29 0.84 31.61
CA LYS A 113 -0.02 0.73 30.84
C LYS A 113 -0.23 0.09 29.47
N TYR A 114 -1.08 -0.93 29.37
CA TYR A 114 -1.39 -1.54 28.07
C TYR A 114 -2.19 -0.59 27.17
N LEU A 115 -3.11 0.18 27.73
CA LEU A 115 -3.84 1.21 26.99
C LEU A 115 -2.91 2.31 26.50
N GLU A 116 -2.05 2.85 27.36
CA GLU A 116 -1.08 3.89 27.01
C GLU A 116 -0.09 3.42 25.94
N ALA A 117 0.40 2.18 26.04
CA ALA A 117 1.25 1.58 25.00
C ALA A 117 0.49 1.43 23.67
N ALA A 118 -0.75 0.94 23.69
CA ALA A 118 -1.57 0.80 22.49
C ALA A 118 -1.92 2.16 21.86
N GLU A 119 -2.18 3.19 22.68
CA GLU A 119 -2.42 4.55 22.23
C GLU A 119 -1.16 5.15 21.58
N SER A 120 0.01 4.96 22.20
CA SER A 120 1.30 5.38 21.63
C SER A 120 1.57 4.70 20.29
N ASP A 121 1.38 3.38 20.21
CA ASP A 121 1.58 2.62 18.97
C ASP A 121 0.62 3.07 17.85
N ALA A 122 -0.65 3.35 18.21
CA ALA A 122 -1.64 3.86 17.27
C ALA A 122 -1.28 5.27 16.76
N LEU A 123 -0.77 6.14 17.65
CA LEU A 123 -0.29 7.47 17.28
C LEU A 123 0.92 7.38 16.33
N GLU A 124 1.89 6.52 16.64
CA GLU A 124 3.02 6.29 15.75
C GLU A 124 2.60 5.77 14.37
N LEU A 125 1.64 4.84 14.32
CA LEU A 125 1.13 4.29 13.06
C LEU A 125 0.45 5.39 12.24
N ARG A 126 -0.37 6.24 12.89
CA ARG A 126 -1.00 7.39 12.27
C ARG A 126 0.04 8.36 11.71
N ASP A 127 1.06 8.70 12.48
CA ASP A 127 2.11 9.61 12.04
C ASP A 127 2.92 9.05 10.86
N LYS A 128 3.23 7.75 10.89
CA LYS A 128 3.85 7.05 9.75
C LYS A 128 2.98 7.14 8.50
N ALA A 129 1.67 6.89 8.63
CA ALA A 129 0.73 6.98 7.52
C ALA A 129 0.61 8.41 6.97
N VAL A 130 0.56 9.44 7.84
CA VAL A 130 0.52 10.85 7.44
C VAL A 130 1.79 11.23 6.67
N ARG A 131 2.97 10.88 7.18
CA ARG A 131 4.25 11.16 6.49
C ARG A 131 4.32 10.48 5.13
N GLN A 132 3.83 9.23 5.02
CA GLN A 132 3.76 8.51 3.75
C GLN A 132 2.80 9.18 2.78
N ALA A 133 1.61 9.60 3.24
CA ALA A 133 0.65 10.31 2.42
C ALA A 133 1.20 11.65 1.91
N GLU A 134 1.87 12.42 2.79
CA GLU A 134 2.54 13.66 2.42
C GLU A 134 3.66 13.42 1.41
N HIS A 135 4.50 12.40 1.62
CA HIS A 135 5.53 12.02 0.67
C HIS A 135 4.94 11.73 -0.71
N LEU A 136 3.93 10.86 -0.79
CA LEU A 136 3.25 10.52 -2.04
C LEU A 136 2.63 11.74 -2.71
N LEU A 137 2.02 12.66 -1.95
CA LEU A 137 1.49 13.91 -2.50
C LEU A 137 2.59 14.82 -3.04
N THR A 138 3.72 14.95 -2.35
CA THR A 138 4.84 15.77 -2.84
C THR A 138 5.48 15.18 -4.09
N GLU A 139 5.62 13.86 -4.14
CA GLU A 139 6.12 13.12 -5.30
C GLU A 139 5.18 13.28 -6.49
N SER A 140 3.88 13.01 -6.30
CA SER A 140 2.85 13.19 -7.32
C SER A 140 2.80 14.63 -7.86
N LYS A 141 2.92 15.64 -6.98
CA LYS A 141 3.00 17.06 -7.41
C LYS A 141 4.24 17.33 -8.25
N ARG A 142 5.40 16.80 -7.88
CA ARG A 142 6.65 16.96 -8.64
C ARG A 142 6.56 16.29 -10.00
N GLU A 143 6.03 15.07 -10.05
CA GLU A 143 5.82 14.33 -11.30
C GLU A 143 4.82 15.04 -12.21
N ALA A 144 3.69 15.49 -11.68
CA ALA A 144 2.70 16.24 -12.44
C ALA A 144 3.28 17.53 -13.03
N ASN A 145 4.08 18.26 -12.25
CA ASN A 145 4.78 19.46 -12.74
C ASN A 145 5.81 19.10 -13.82
N SER A 146 6.60 18.04 -13.62
CA SER A 146 7.57 17.55 -14.61
C SER A 146 6.88 17.20 -15.93
N LEU A 147 5.80 16.40 -15.88
CA LEU A 147 5.00 16.02 -17.03
C LEU A 147 4.37 17.24 -17.71
N GLY A 148 3.84 18.19 -16.94
CA GLY A 148 3.29 19.43 -17.48
C GLY A 148 4.33 20.26 -18.23
N THR A 149 5.55 20.37 -17.71
CA THR A 149 6.64 21.08 -18.40
C THR A 149 7.14 20.32 -19.64
N ALA A 150 7.20 18.99 -19.60
CA ALA A 150 7.56 18.17 -20.75
C ALA A 150 6.51 18.28 -21.87
N ALA A 151 5.23 18.22 -21.53
CA ALA A 151 4.13 18.39 -22.47
C ALA A 151 4.15 19.77 -23.14
N LYS A 152 4.43 20.84 -22.38
CA LYS A 152 4.59 22.19 -22.95
C LYS A 152 5.73 22.26 -23.95
N ARG A 153 6.90 21.71 -23.61
CA ARG A 153 8.06 21.68 -24.53
C ARG A 153 7.77 20.88 -25.80
N GLU A 154 7.09 19.74 -25.69
CA GLU A 154 6.73 18.94 -26.87
C GLU A 154 5.69 19.65 -27.73
N ALA A 155 4.72 20.35 -27.11
CA ALA A 155 3.77 21.18 -27.85
C ALA A 155 4.45 22.33 -28.61
N GLU A 156 5.38 23.05 -27.95
CA GLU A 156 6.19 24.09 -28.59
C GLU A 156 7.01 23.54 -29.76
N LYS A 157 7.60 22.35 -29.59
CA LYS A 157 8.35 21.66 -30.63
C LYS A 157 7.45 21.32 -31.82
N ILE A 158 6.28 20.72 -31.60
CA ILE A 158 5.32 20.39 -32.68
C ILE A 158 4.92 21.66 -33.43
N ILE A 159 4.62 22.76 -32.73
CA ILE A 159 4.27 24.04 -33.36
C ILE A 159 5.43 24.56 -34.21
N SER A 160 6.67 24.49 -33.71
CA SER A 160 7.85 24.94 -34.44
C SER A 160 8.11 24.09 -35.69
N GLU A 161 7.93 22.78 -35.60
CA GLU A 161 8.09 21.83 -36.70
C GLU A 161 7.02 22.08 -37.77
N ALA A 162 5.74 22.16 -37.38
CA ALA A 162 4.65 22.47 -38.29
C ALA A 162 4.83 23.84 -38.98
N THR A 163 5.32 24.85 -38.26
CA THR A 163 5.60 26.17 -38.83
C THR A 163 6.73 26.09 -39.87
N GLY A 164 7.77 25.30 -39.59
CA GLY A 164 8.85 25.01 -40.53
C GLY A 164 8.33 24.33 -41.80
N GLU A 165 7.57 23.24 -41.65
CA GLU A 165 6.97 22.50 -42.77
C GLU A 165 6.06 23.37 -43.64
N ILE A 166 5.26 24.26 -43.03
CA ILE A 166 4.43 25.22 -43.77
C ILE A 166 5.32 26.16 -44.60
N SER A 167 6.41 26.67 -44.04
CA SER A 167 7.34 27.54 -44.76
C SER A 167 8.01 26.82 -45.92
N GLU A 168 8.45 25.59 -45.70
CA GLU A 168 9.03 24.73 -46.75
C GLU A 168 8.01 24.46 -47.86
N PHE A 169 6.77 24.11 -47.51
CA PHE A 169 5.70 23.87 -48.48
C PHE A 169 5.36 25.13 -49.30
N ARG A 170 5.33 26.32 -48.66
CA ARG A 170 5.13 27.59 -49.37
C ARG A 170 6.26 27.90 -50.35
N SER A 171 7.51 27.65 -49.95
CA SER A 171 8.67 27.81 -50.82
C SER A 171 8.62 26.86 -52.02
N TRP A 172 8.25 25.60 -51.77
CA TRP A 172 8.04 24.60 -52.81
C TRP A 172 6.93 25.00 -53.78
N LEU A 173 5.76 25.43 -53.27
CA LEU A 173 4.66 25.91 -54.11
C LEU A 173 5.07 27.10 -54.98
N THR A 174 5.78 28.07 -54.41
CA THR A 174 6.27 29.24 -55.16
C THR A 174 7.21 28.81 -56.28
N SER A 175 8.12 27.87 -56.00
CA SER A 175 9.03 27.30 -57.00
C SER A 175 8.28 26.54 -58.09
N ALA A 176 7.30 25.71 -57.71
CA ALA A 176 6.48 24.95 -58.63
C ALA A 176 5.64 25.84 -59.55
N ILE A 177 5.04 26.92 -59.02
CA ILE A 177 4.31 27.92 -59.81
C ILE A 177 5.27 28.57 -60.81
N SER A 178 6.44 29.03 -60.37
CA SER A 178 7.41 29.68 -61.27
C SER A 178 7.89 28.77 -62.41
N GLU A 179 8.13 27.48 -62.13
CA GLU A 179 8.53 26.51 -63.14
C GLU A 179 7.36 26.20 -64.09
N SER A 180 6.13 26.12 -63.57
CA SER A 180 4.95 25.92 -64.41
C SER A 180 4.71 27.09 -65.38
N GLU A 181 4.89 28.34 -64.94
CA GLU A 181 4.80 29.51 -65.80
C GLU A 181 5.91 29.52 -66.86
N ARG A 182 7.13 29.13 -66.47
CA ARG A 182 8.26 29.00 -67.39
C ARG A 182 7.97 27.95 -68.48
N LEU A 183 7.49 26.78 -68.08
CA LEU A 183 7.12 25.70 -69.01
C LEU A 183 5.99 26.15 -69.94
N TYR A 184 4.99 26.86 -69.43
CA TYR A 184 3.93 27.43 -70.25
C TYR A 184 4.47 28.40 -71.31
N ARG A 185 5.33 29.36 -70.92
CA ARG A 185 5.95 30.29 -71.87
C ARG A 185 6.79 29.57 -72.93
N LEU A 186 7.57 28.56 -72.52
CA LEU A 186 8.38 27.77 -73.44
C LEU A 186 7.50 26.96 -74.41
N GLN A 187 6.37 26.42 -73.93
CA GLN A 187 5.40 25.73 -74.77
C GLN A 187 4.76 26.68 -75.78
N THR A 188 4.32 27.88 -75.35
CA THR A 188 3.76 28.89 -76.27
C THR A 188 4.79 29.35 -77.30
N GLN A 189 6.03 29.59 -76.89
CA GLN A 189 7.11 29.98 -77.79
C GLN A 189 7.42 28.87 -78.81
N SER A 190 7.49 27.62 -78.37
CA SER A 190 7.75 26.49 -79.28
C SER A 190 6.60 26.26 -80.25
N LEU A 191 5.35 26.44 -79.82
CA LEU A 191 4.18 26.40 -80.70
C LEU A 191 4.21 27.52 -81.74
N SER A 192 4.45 28.76 -81.33
CA SER A 192 4.58 29.90 -82.26
C SER A 192 5.74 29.71 -83.25
N ALA A 193 6.89 29.23 -82.80
CA ALA A 193 8.02 28.90 -83.67
C ALA A 193 7.66 27.81 -84.70
N ALA A 194 6.92 26.79 -84.27
CA ALA A 194 6.42 25.75 -85.17
C ALA A 194 5.40 26.31 -86.18
N GLU A 195 4.48 27.18 -85.75
CA GLU A 195 3.52 27.86 -86.63
C GLU A 195 4.23 28.72 -87.69
N HIS A 196 5.25 29.49 -87.30
CA HIS A 196 6.07 30.25 -88.23
C HIS A 196 6.81 29.35 -89.22
N ALA A 197 7.42 28.25 -88.76
CA ALA A 197 8.10 27.29 -89.64
C ALA A 197 7.12 26.61 -90.63
N ILE A 198 5.89 26.27 -90.19
CA ILE A 198 4.84 25.77 -91.08
C ILE A 198 4.42 26.84 -92.09
N GLY A 199 4.30 28.10 -91.66
CA GLY A 199 4.02 29.22 -92.54
C GLY A 199 5.09 29.39 -93.62
N GLU A 200 6.37 29.37 -93.24
CA GLU A 200 7.50 29.45 -94.16
C GLU A 200 7.53 28.28 -95.15
N THR A 201 7.32 27.04 -94.67
CA THR A 201 7.31 25.86 -95.54
C THR A 201 6.13 25.91 -96.52
N ARG A 202 4.95 26.36 -96.09
CA ARG A 202 3.80 26.61 -96.98
C ARG A 202 4.10 27.69 -98.01
N ALA A 203 4.75 28.79 -97.62
CA ALA A 203 5.15 29.85 -98.55
C ALA A 203 6.16 29.32 -99.58
N ARG A 204 7.16 28.54 -99.17
CA ARG A 204 8.11 27.88 -100.07
C ARG A 204 7.41 26.91 -101.03
N LEU A 205 6.44 26.13 -100.54
CA LEU A 205 5.63 25.25 -101.37
C LEU A 205 4.83 26.05 -102.40
N LYS A 206 4.15 27.13 -102.01
CA LYS A 206 3.43 28.02 -102.94
C LYS A 206 4.37 28.57 -104.02
N GLN A 207 5.54 29.08 -103.65
CA GLN A 207 6.54 29.55 -104.61
C GLN A 207 7.04 28.44 -105.53
N ALA A 208 7.21 27.21 -105.03
CA ALA A 208 7.59 26.08 -105.86
C ALA A 208 6.48 25.69 -106.85
N PHE A 209 5.22 25.71 -106.44
CA PHE A 209 4.08 25.51 -107.33
C PHE A 209 3.95 26.63 -108.38
N GLU A 210 4.13 27.89 -107.99
CA GLU A 210 4.17 29.02 -108.94
C GLU A 210 5.29 28.84 -109.96
N ARG A 211 6.48 28.42 -109.53
CA ARG A 211 7.60 28.09 -110.44
C ARG A 211 7.32 26.89 -111.34
N LEU A 212 6.62 25.87 -110.85
CA LEU A 212 6.21 24.73 -111.67
C LEU A 212 5.14 25.13 -112.67
N ALA A 213 4.19 25.98 -112.28
CA ALA A 213 3.16 26.52 -113.17
C ALA A 213 3.80 27.41 -114.25
N SER A 214 4.78 28.25 -113.89
CA SER A 214 5.52 29.03 -114.88
C SER A 214 6.34 28.13 -115.81
N LEU A 215 7.03 27.12 -115.27
CA LEU A 215 7.77 26.14 -116.08
C LEU A 215 6.85 25.34 -117.01
N GLN A 216 5.66 24.96 -116.54
CA GLN A 216 4.65 24.31 -117.37
C GLN A 216 4.19 25.24 -118.50
N GLY A 217 3.92 26.52 -118.20
CA GLY A 217 3.65 27.51 -119.23
C GLY A 217 4.79 27.68 -120.23
N ASP A 218 6.05 27.68 -119.77
CA ASP A 218 7.24 27.73 -120.63
C ASP A 218 7.38 26.47 -121.50
N ILE A 219 7.05 25.28 -120.96
CA ILE A 219 7.04 24.02 -121.70
C ILE A 219 5.94 24.01 -122.74
N ASP A 220 4.70 24.36 -122.38
CA ASP A 220 3.55 24.42 -123.29
C ASP A 220 3.80 25.42 -124.43
N ALA A 221 4.49 26.54 -124.16
CA ALA A 221 4.89 27.51 -125.18
C ALA A 221 6.00 26.99 -126.14
N ASN A 222 6.71 25.92 -125.78
CA ASN A 222 7.90 25.44 -126.48
C ASN A 222 7.76 23.99 -127.00
N ILE A 223 6.52 23.47 -127.04
CA ILE A 223 6.13 22.17 -127.62
C ILE A 223 5.12 22.41 -128.76
N ASP A 224 5.24 21.67 -129.86
CA ASP A 224 4.32 21.70 -131.00
C ASP A 224 3.10 20.76 -130.82
N GLU A 225 2.10 20.84 -131.72
CA GLU A 225 0.87 20.02 -131.67
C GLU A 225 1.12 18.49 -131.65
N ASN A 226 2.36 18.04 -131.91
CA ASN A 226 2.77 16.63 -131.96
C ASN A 226 3.74 16.22 -130.83
N ASN A 227 3.81 17.00 -129.73
CA ASN A 227 4.64 16.71 -128.55
C ASN A 227 6.16 16.67 -128.81
N ARG A 228 6.69 17.47 -129.75
CA ARG A 228 8.13 17.56 -130.02
C ARG A 228 8.72 18.91 -129.60
N PRO A 229 9.96 18.95 -129.05
CA PRO A 229 10.62 20.20 -128.66
C PRO A 229 10.95 21.04 -129.91
N VAL A 230 10.57 22.31 -129.90
CA VAL A 230 10.96 23.24 -130.96
C VAL A 230 12.44 23.60 -130.71
N GLU A 231 13.34 23.22 -131.62
CA GLU A 231 14.78 23.45 -131.45
C GLU A 231 15.10 24.93 -131.20
N LYS A 232 15.43 25.27 -129.95
CA LYS A 232 16.28 26.38 -129.53
C LYS A 232 16.76 26.13 -128.09
N SER A 233 18.03 25.74 -128.00
CA SER A 233 18.92 25.71 -126.82
C SER A 233 18.26 26.05 -125.47
N PHE A 234 17.92 25.02 -124.69
CA PHE A 234 17.71 25.17 -123.25
C PHE A 234 19.03 25.61 -122.60
N VAL A 235 19.17 26.90 -122.28
CA VAL A 235 20.23 27.37 -121.37
C VAL A 235 19.80 27.04 -119.95
N ARG A 236 20.29 25.90 -119.47
CA ARG A 236 20.23 25.49 -118.06
C ARG A 236 21.01 26.50 -117.21
N GLN A 237 20.39 27.55 -116.68
CA GLN A 237 20.90 28.25 -115.50
C GLN A 237 20.61 27.38 -114.26
N GLY A 238 21.39 26.31 -114.15
CA GLY A 238 21.44 25.47 -112.96
C GLY A 238 22.22 26.14 -111.85
N SER A 239 21.65 26.10 -110.66
CA SER A 239 22.33 25.79 -109.39
C SER A 239 23.47 26.70 -108.96
N LYS A 240 23.16 27.78 -108.23
CA LYS A 240 24.08 28.26 -107.20
C LYS A 240 23.95 27.35 -105.97
N ALA A 241 25.01 26.57 -105.77
CA ALA A 241 25.18 25.67 -104.66
C ALA A 241 25.13 26.42 -103.32
N THR A 242 24.45 25.79 -102.38
CA THR A 242 24.44 26.04 -100.94
C THR A 242 25.88 26.02 -100.38
N SER A 243 26.29 27.09 -99.70
CA SER A 243 27.36 27.04 -98.70
C SER A 243 26.93 27.87 -97.49
N VAL A 244 25.96 27.33 -96.74
CA VAL A 244 25.65 27.81 -95.39
C VAL A 244 26.65 27.14 -94.47
N THR A 245 27.73 27.84 -94.15
CA THR A 245 28.66 27.47 -93.08
C THR A 245 27.89 27.57 -91.76
N GLN A 246 27.36 26.43 -91.31
CA GLN A 246 26.87 26.25 -89.95
C GLN A 246 28.06 26.31 -89.00
N THR A 247 28.25 27.44 -88.33
CA THR A 247 29.07 27.51 -87.12
C THR A 247 28.30 26.83 -86.00
N VAL A 248 28.74 25.62 -85.65
CA VAL A 248 28.24 24.84 -84.52
C VAL A 248 28.76 25.48 -83.22
N PRO A 249 27.92 26.04 -82.32
CA PRO A 249 28.40 26.41 -81.00
C PRO A 249 28.63 25.13 -80.19
N VAL A 250 29.88 24.97 -79.75
CA VAL A 250 30.36 23.91 -78.87
C VAL A 250 29.55 23.92 -77.57
N VAL A 251 28.70 22.92 -77.40
CA VAL A 251 28.06 22.61 -76.12
C VAL A 251 29.11 21.98 -75.22
N ASN A 252 29.61 22.75 -74.26
CA ASN A 252 30.37 22.25 -73.12
C ASN A 252 29.45 21.38 -72.25
N ILE A 253 29.49 20.07 -72.48
CA ILE A 253 28.86 19.07 -71.63
C ILE A 253 29.66 19.00 -70.33
N VAL A 254 29.24 19.77 -69.33
CA VAL A 254 29.69 19.59 -67.94
C VAL A 254 29.10 18.28 -67.43
N LYS A 255 29.98 17.31 -67.25
CA LYS A 255 29.70 16.03 -66.60
C LYS A 255 29.13 16.25 -65.20
N LYS A 256 27.84 15.96 -65.02
CA LYS A 256 27.26 15.71 -63.69
C LYS A 256 26.20 14.61 -63.79
N ALA A 257 26.65 13.37 -63.62
CA ALA A 257 25.80 12.21 -63.32
C ALA A 257 26.53 11.40 -62.24
N VAL A 258 26.16 11.59 -60.97
CA VAL A 258 25.15 10.80 -60.26
C VAL A 258 25.71 9.40 -59.97
N LYS A 259 26.29 9.28 -58.77
CA LYS A 259 26.59 7.99 -58.16
C LYS A 259 25.29 7.24 -57.91
N LYS A 260 25.31 5.99 -58.37
CA LYS A 260 24.32 4.94 -58.27
C LYS A 260 23.76 4.77 -56.85
N ALA A 261 22.46 4.46 -56.84
CA ALA A 261 21.66 4.00 -55.73
C ALA A 261 22.37 2.97 -54.83
N VAL A 262 22.42 3.26 -53.53
CA VAL A 262 22.64 2.25 -52.50
C VAL A 262 21.28 1.87 -51.92
N LYS A 263 20.98 0.58 -52.07
CA LYS A 263 19.83 -0.13 -51.53
C LYS A 263 19.71 0.09 -50.01
N LYS A 264 18.49 0.33 -49.53
CA LYS A 264 18.10 0.04 -48.14
C LYS A 264 18.30 -1.46 -47.87
N PRO A 265 18.88 -1.82 -46.72
CA PRO A 265 18.34 -2.93 -45.94
C PRO A 265 17.78 -2.42 -44.61
N VAL A 266 16.48 -2.65 -44.47
CA VAL A 266 15.70 -2.97 -43.27
C VAL A 266 16.40 -2.82 -41.91
N LYS A 267 15.84 -1.93 -41.09
CA LYS A 267 16.02 -1.85 -39.63
C LYS A 267 15.79 -3.24 -39.00
N LYS A 268 16.83 -3.85 -38.43
CA LYS A 268 16.64 -4.92 -37.43
C LYS A 268 16.18 -4.28 -36.13
N ALA A 269 15.00 -4.70 -35.69
CA ALA A 269 14.38 -4.33 -34.43
C ALA A 269 15.30 -4.63 -33.25
N ALA A 270 15.44 -3.64 -32.37
CA ALA A 270 15.92 -3.83 -31.01
C ALA A 270 14.95 -4.77 -30.28
N LYS A 271 15.42 -5.97 -29.88
CA LYS A 271 14.68 -6.82 -28.97
C LYS A 271 14.72 -6.19 -27.58
N LYS A 272 13.54 -5.81 -27.11
CA LYS A 272 13.21 -5.50 -25.72
C LYS A 272 13.63 -6.67 -24.80
N SER A 273 14.14 -6.25 -23.65
CA SER A 273 14.31 -6.95 -22.38
C SER A 273 13.26 -8.02 -22.05
N THR A 274 13.72 -9.16 -21.54
CA THR A 274 12.95 -10.02 -20.64
C THR A 274 13.75 -10.28 -19.37
N THR A 275 13.55 -9.42 -18.37
CA THR A 275 13.90 -9.69 -16.97
C THR A 275 12.64 -10.14 -16.24
N LYS A 276 12.55 -11.41 -15.83
CA LYS A 276 11.75 -11.82 -14.66
C LYS A 276 12.07 -13.23 -14.15
N LYS A 277 12.01 -13.34 -12.80
CA LYS A 277 12.11 -14.49 -11.87
C LYS A 277 13.55 -14.85 -11.47
N ARG A 278 13.99 -14.72 -10.22
CA ARG A 278 13.34 -14.82 -8.89
C ARG A 278 12.59 -16.15 -8.71
N LYS A 279 13.33 -17.14 -8.23
CA LYS A 279 12.92 -18.11 -7.21
C LYS A 279 14.09 -18.29 -6.26
#